data_AF-A0A8C6SEM9-F1
#
_entry.id   AF-A0A8C6SEM9-F1
#
_cell.length_a   1.000
_cell.length_b   1.000
_cell.length_c   1.000
_cell.angle_alpha   90.00
_cell.angle_beta   90.00
_cell.angle_gamma   90.00
#
_symmetry.space_group_name_H-M   'P 1'
#
loop_
_entity.id
_entity.type
_entity.pdbx_description
1 polymer ?
#
loop_
_entity_poly.entity_id
_entity_poly.type
_entity_poly.pdbx_seq_one_letter_code
_entity_poly.pdbx_strand_id
1 'polypeptide(L)'
;MSRTYLQTCLLCMTRSVHVFKGSSGGQKQYFYISTSKSWEDAQYHCRQHHTDLAMIEDESENTAVASVLVPNQWTWIGLYRQAWRWSDGSDSQFKNWGSGEPNNYGNEHCAWEHGHKLNDASCSLKHKNSV
;
A
#
# COMPACT_ATOMS: atom_id res chain seq x y z
N MET A 1 -6.72 22.83 7.64
CA MET A 1 -8.03 22.36 8.14
C MET A 1 -7.81 21.04 8.85
N SER A 2 -8.30 20.98 10.08
CA SER A 2 -8.23 19.90 11.07
C SER A 2 -7.66 18.56 10.56
N ARG A 3 -6.45 18.22 10.99
CA ARG A 3 -6.08 16.82 11.20
C ARG A 3 -6.92 16.31 12.37
N THR A 4 -8.23 16.19 12.16
CA THR A 4 -9.01 15.20 12.88
C THR A 4 -8.21 13.94 12.61
N TYR A 5 -7.58 13.37 13.63
CA TYR A 5 -6.92 12.08 13.49
C TYR A 5 -7.99 11.16 12.96
N LEU A 6 -8.01 10.95 11.64
CA LEU A 6 -8.84 9.96 11.00
C LEU A 6 -8.39 8.71 11.70
N GLN A 7 -9.27 8.15 12.52
CA GLN A 7 -9.00 6.92 13.23
C GLN A 7 -8.82 5.89 12.11
N THR A 8 -7.59 5.68 11.66
CA THR A 8 -7.28 4.83 10.51
C THR A 8 -7.39 3.42 11.00
N CYS A 9 -8.64 2.97 10.98
CA CYS A 9 -8.99 1.64 11.37
C CYS A 9 -8.32 0.68 10.40
N LEU A 10 -8.32 -0.58 10.77
CA LEU A 10 -7.74 -1.61 9.93
C LEU A 10 -8.79 -2.65 9.69
N LEU A 11 -8.83 -3.09 8.45
CA LEU A 11 -9.65 -4.19 8.06
C LEU A 11 -8.74 -5.40 8.09
N CYS A 12 -9.00 -6.34 8.98
CA CYS A 12 -8.35 -7.65 8.91
C CYS A 12 -9.21 -8.60 8.12
N MET A 13 -8.58 -9.60 7.53
CA MET A 13 -9.28 -10.73 6.93
C MET A 13 -8.90 -12.04 7.60
N THR A 14 -9.84 -12.98 7.61
CA THR A 14 -9.57 -14.40 7.79
C THR A 14 -10.10 -15.19 6.61
N ARG A 15 -9.53 -16.37 6.35
CA ARG A 15 -10.05 -17.32 5.36
C ARG A 15 -10.53 -18.58 6.07
N SER A 16 -11.80 -18.94 5.87
CA SER A 16 -12.33 -20.22 6.33
C SER A 16 -12.15 -21.28 5.24
N VAL A 17 -11.41 -22.35 5.53
CA VAL A 17 -11.28 -23.50 4.63
C VAL A 17 -12.39 -24.49 4.96
N HIS A 18 -13.51 -24.41 4.26
CA HIS A 18 -14.52 -25.48 4.29
C HIS A 18 -14.19 -26.52 3.23
N VAL A 19 -13.75 -27.72 3.64
CA VAL A 19 -13.50 -28.84 2.71
C VAL A 19 -14.82 -29.54 2.40
N PHE A 20 -15.57 -29.05 1.41
CA PHE A 20 -16.65 -29.82 0.79
C PHE A 20 -16.20 -30.26 -0.61
N LYS A 21 -16.26 -31.57 -0.89
CA LYS A 21 -15.96 -32.13 -2.22
C LYS A 21 -16.91 -31.50 -3.25
N GLY A 22 -16.44 -30.50 -4.00
CA GLY A 22 -17.14 -30.00 -5.18
C GLY A 22 -17.19 -28.48 -5.40
N SER A 23 -16.68 -27.64 -4.50
CA SER A 23 -16.52 -26.20 -4.79
C SER A 23 -15.39 -25.60 -3.95
N SER A 24 -14.28 -25.22 -4.60
CA SER A 24 -13.17 -24.55 -3.96
C SER A 24 -13.39 -23.03 -3.96
N GLY A 25 -13.98 -22.52 -2.89
CA GLY A 25 -14.06 -21.08 -2.63
C GLY A 25 -14.27 -20.84 -1.14
N GLY A 26 -13.18 -20.67 -0.39
CA GLY A 26 -13.28 -20.31 1.04
C GLY A 26 -13.81 -18.88 1.16
N GLN A 27 -14.93 -18.69 1.86
CA GLN A 27 -15.47 -17.36 2.13
C GLN A 27 -14.51 -16.60 3.05
N LYS A 28 -14.16 -15.36 2.65
CA LYS A 28 -13.42 -14.44 3.52
C LYS A 28 -14.34 -13.79 4.52
N GLN A 29 -13.81 -13.57 5.71
CA GLN A 29 -14.48 -12.78 6.72
C GLN A 29 -13.66 -11.52 6.97
N TYR A 30 -14.34 -10.38 7.03
CA TYR A 30 -13.75 -9.07 7.21
C TYR A 30 -14.05 -8.54 8.60
N PHE A 31 -13.01 -8.13 9.31
CA PHE A 31 -13.10 -7.63 10.66
C PHE A 31 -12.65 -6.18 10.66
N TYR A 32 -13.62 -5.28 10.78
CA TYR A 32 -13.33 -3.89 11.06
C TYR A 32 -12.86 -3.78 12.51
N ILE A 33 -11.60 -3.41 12.68
CA ILE A 33 -11.05 -3.12 13.99
C ILE A 33 -10.98 -1.61 14.10
N SER A 34 -11.84 -1.05 14.96
CA SER A 34 -11.94 0.39 15.24
C SER A 34 -10.70 0.98 15.93
N THR A 35 -9.66 0.16 16.10
CA THR A 35 -8.38 0.58 16.63
C THR A 35 -7.52 1.12 15.50
N SER A 36 -7.00 2.33 15.68
CA SER A 36 -6.15 2.97 14.69
C SER A 36 -4.73 2.35 14.64
N LYS A 37 -4.18 2.04 13.45
CA LYS A 37 -2.78 1.53 13.23
C LYS A 37 -2.15 2.03 11.92
N SER A 38 -0.83 1.84 11.72
CA SER A 38 -0.11 2.10 10.45
C SER A 38 -0.30 0.97 9.44
N TRP A 39 0.07 1.11 8.16
CA TRP A 39 -0.04 -0.01 7.20
C TRP A 39 0.74 -1.24 7.68
N GLU A 40 1.98 -1.06 8.14
CA GLU A 40 2.83 -2.15 8.63
C GLU A 40 2.33 -2.73 9.98
N ASP A 41 1.86 -1.91 10.93
CA ASP A 41 1.33 -2.41 12.22
C ASP A 41 -0.06 -3.00 12.11
N ALA A 42 -0.85 -2.50 11.18
CA ALA A 42 -2.12 -3.09 10.84
C ALA A 42 -1.87 -4.45 10.19
N GLN A 43 -0.89 -4.56 9.29
CA GLN A 43 -0.44 -5.83 8.73
C GLN A 43 0.01 -6.78 9.85
N TYR A 44 0.84 -6.29 10.77
CA TYR A 44 1.32 -7.07 11.91
C TYR A 44 0.18 -7.52 12.83
N HIS A 45 -0.71 -6.62 13.25
CA HIS A 45 -1.84 -6.94 14.12
C HIS A 45 -2.79 -7.94 13.48
N CYS A 46 -3.11 -7.74 12.21
CA CYS A 46 -3.94 -8.69 11.49
C CYS A 46 -3.25 -10.04 11.35
N ARG A 47 -1.92 -10.13 11.24
CA ARG A 47 -1.21 -11.41 11.26
C ARG A 47 -1.15 -12.09 12.62
N GLN A 48 -1.24 -11.32 13.72
CA GLN A 48 -1.24 -11.87 15.08
C GLN A 48 -2.61 -12.40 15.51
N HIS A 49 -3.68 -11.72 15.11
CA HIS A 49 -5.04 -12.03 15.57
C HIS A 49 -5.96 -12.59 14.48
N HIS A 50 -5.56 -12.44 13.21
CA HIS A 50 -6.29 -12.86 12.01
C HIS A 50 -5.30 -13.46 11.00
N THR A 51 -5.61 -13.40 9.70
CA THR A 51 -4.68 -13.82 8.65
C THR A 51 -3.74 -12.70 8.22
N ASP A 52 -4.27 -11.57 7.74
CA ASP A 52 -3.49 -10.37 7.34
C ASP A 52 -4.44 -9.16 7.22
N LEU A 53 -3.88 -7.98 6.94
CA LEU A 53 -4.65 -6.84 6.45
C LEU A 53 -5.52 -7.26 5.27
N ALA A 54 -6.68 -6.64 5.18
CA ALA A 54 -7.71 -7.06 4.26
C ALA A 54 -7.23 -6.93 2.83
N MET A 55 -7.46 -8.01 2.12
CA MET A 55 -7.33 -8.08 0.69
C MET A 55 -8.74 -8.19 0.14
N ILE A 56 -9.18 -7.11 -0.52
CA ILE A 56 -10.49 -7.02 -1.16
C ILE A 56 -10.30 -7.47 -2.60
N GLU A 57 -10.88 -8.61 -2.97
CA GLU A 57 -10.66 -9.27 -4.26
C GLU A 57 -11.84 -9.09 -5.24
N ASP A 58 -13.07 -8.92 -4.78
CA ASP A 58 -14.24 -8.77 -5.68
C ASP A 58 -15.29 -7.76 -5.19
N GLU A 59 -16.26 -7.40 -6.04
CA GLU A 59 -17.31 -6.43 -5.70
C GLU A 59 -18.24 -6.95 -4.59
N SER A 60 -18.48 -8.26 -4.52
CA SER A 60 -19.24 -8.86 -3.42
C SER A 60 -18.47 -8.71 -2.11
N GLU A 61 -17.15 -8.84 -2.14
CA GLU A 61 -16.25 -8.59 -1.04
C GLU A 61 -16.14 -7.09 -0.75
N ASN A 62 -16.06 -6.21 -1.75
CA ASN A 62 -16.05 -4.76 -1.56
C ASN A 62 -17.38 -4.30 -0.92
N THR A 63 -18.49 -4.92 -1.31
CA THR A 63 -19.81 -4.74 -0.70
C THR A 63 -19.84 -5.32 0.72
N ALA A 64 -19.29 -6.51 0.93
CA ALA A 64 -19.16 -7.12 2.26
C ALA A 64 -18.28 -6.26 3.18
N VAL A 65 -17.20 -5.70 2.65
CA VAL A 65 -16.33 -4.73 3.32
C VAL A 65 -17.12 -3.48 3.64
N ALA A 66 -17.81 -2.87 2.68
CA ALA A 66 -18.64 -1.70 2.89
C ALA A 66 -19.70 -1.92 3.99
N SER A 67 -20.21 -3.15 4.12
CA SER A 67 -21.17 -3.52 5.18
C SER A 67 -20.58 -3.59 6.59
N VAL A 68 -19.27 -3.81 6.72
CA VAL A 68 -18.57 -3.84 8.02
C VAL A 68 -17.83 -2.55 8.34
N LEU A 69 -17.59 -1.69 7.34
CA LEU A 69 -16.96 -0.39 7.53
C LEU A 69 -17.92 0.61 8.14
N VAL A 70 -17.38 1.47 9.00
CA VAL A 70 -18.12 2.63 9.51
C VAL A 70 -18.08 3.75 8.45
N PRO A 71 -19.21 4.37 8.09
CA PRO A 71 -19.24 5.46 7.12
C PRO A 71 -18.28 6.59 7.48
N ASN A 72 -17.67 7.18 6.46
CA ASN A 72 -16.71 8.28 6.60
C ASN A 72 -15.43 7.94 7.40
N GLN A 73 -15.10 6.65 7.59
CA GLN A 73 -13.84 6.21 8.20
C GLN A 73 -12.85 5.66 7.16
N TRP A 74 -11.62 6.17 7.16
CA TRP A 74 -10.52 5.64 6.35
C TRP A 74 -9.98 4.38 7.00
N THR A 75 -9.81 3.33 6.20
CA THR A 75 -9.43 2.01 6.72
C THR A 75 -8.28 1.44 5.92
N TRP A 76 -7.20 1.03 6.61
CA TRP A 76 -6.08 0.35 5.97
C TRP A 76 -6.50 -1.01 5.47
N ILE A 77 -6.04 -1.28 4.26
CA ILE A 77 -6.09 -2.57 3.59
C ILE A 77 -4.67 -2.96 3.24
N GLY A 78 -4.46 -4.19 2.76
CA GLY A 78 -3.13 -4.75 2.47
C GLY A 78 -2.38 -4.13 1.27
N LEU A 79 -2.70 -2.91 0.85
CA LEU A 79 -2.10 -2.23 -0.32
C LEU A 79 -1.16 -1.08 0.09
N TYR A 80 0.11 -1.08 -0.35
CA TYR A 80 1.14 -0.05 -0.01
C TYR A 80 2.23 0.14 -1.11
N ARG A 81 3.06 1.21 -0.99
CA ARG A 81 4.20 1.58 -1.88
C ARG A 81 5.50 1.78 -1.06
N GLN A 82 6.68 1.37 -1.55
CA GLN A 82 7.98 1.38 -0.81
C GLN A 82 8.95 2.54 -1.22
N ALA A 83 9.91 2.90 -0.34
CA ALA A 83 10.73 4.15 -0.37
C ALA A 83 12.03 4.14 -1.20
N TRP A 84 12.49 5.37 -1.48
CA TRP A 84 13.72 5.72 -2.20
C TRP A 84 15.00 5.52 -1.37
N ARG A 85 15.98 4.76 -1.89
CA ARG A 85 17.28 4.51 -1.23
C ARG A 85 18.46 4.82 -2.15
N TRP A 86 19.60 5.26 -1.59
CA TRP A 86 20.85 5.36 -2.35
C TRP A 86 21.53 4.01 -2.46
N SER A 87 22.27 3.82 -3.55
CA SER A 87 22.81 2.52 -3.95
C SER A 87 23.93 2.00 -3.05
N ASP A 88 24.68 2.90 -2.42
CA ASP A 88 25.72 2.56 -1.45
C ASP A 88 25.14 2.27 -0.06
N GLY A 89 23.81 2.29 0.08
CA GLY A 89 23.13 2.22 1.36
C GLY A 89 23.34 3.46 2.23
N SER A 90 24.02 4.49 1.70
CA SER A 90 24.13 5.77 2.39
C SER A 90 22.74 6.37 2.51
N ASP A 91 22.53 7.03 3.64
CA ASP A 91 21.26 7.67 3.92
C ASP A 91 21.29 9.13 3.46
N SER A 92 21.82 9.39 2.26
CA SER A 92 21.89 10.75 1.73
C SER A 92 20.48 11.32 1.56
N GLN A 93 20.26 12.49 2.11
CA GLN A 93 18.95 13.14 2.07
C GLN A 93 18.81 14.10 0.90
N PHE A 94 19.86 14.24 0.07
CA PHE A 94 19.82 15.13 -1.07
C PHE A 94 18.76 14.67 -2.08
N LYS A 95 17.59 15.31 -2.06
CA LYS A 95 16.49 15.02 -2.98
C LYS A 95 15.97 16.31 -3.61
N ASN A 96 16.70 16.88 -4.59
CA ASN A 96 16.28 18.12 -5.25
C ASN A 96 15.20 17.85 -6.33
N TRP A 97 14.09 17.18 -6.00
CA TRP A 97 13.05 16.78 -6.95
C TRP A 97 12.52 17.95 -7.80
N GLY A 98 12.16 17.62 -9.05
CA GLY A 98 11.51 18.48 -10.01
C GLY A 98 10.05 18.72 -9.65
N SER A 99 9.44 19.68 -10.34
CA SER A 99 8.03 19.98 -10.14
C SER A 99 7.17 18.80 -10.56
N GLY A 100 6.43 18.22 -9.62
CA GLY A 100 5.54 17.07 -9.86
C GLY A 100 6.15 15.72 -9.47
N GLU A 101 7.39 15.68 -8.99
CA GLU A 101 8.14 14.44 -8.74
C GLU A 101 8.39 14.17 -7.25
N PRO A 102 8.54 12.90 -6.82
CA PRO A 102 8.38 11.69 -7.61
C PRO A 102 6.91 11.29 -7.76
N ASN A 103 6.38 11.35 -8.97
CA ASN A 103 4.97 11.01 -9.23
C ASN A 103 4.75 9.51 -9.41
N ASN A 104 5.81 8.69 -9.37
CA ASN A 104 5.76 7.30 -9.82
C ASN A 104 5.26 7.16 -11.26
N TYR A 105 5.45 8.18 -12.10
CA TYR A 105 4.84 8.22 -13.41
C TYR A 105 5.56 7.21 -14.30
N GLY A 106 4.93 6.05 -14.49
CA GLY A 106 5.61 4.94 -15.14
C GLY A 106 6.49 4.11 -14.20
N ASN A 107 6.13 4.04 -12.91
CA ASN A 107 6.75 3.14 -11.93
C ASN A 107 8.23 3.42 -11.71
N GLU A 108 8.47 4.68 -11.42
CA GLU A 108 9.78 5.22 -11.30
C GLU A 108 10.26 4.99 -9.87
N HIS A 109 11.31 4.17 -9.77
CA HIS A 109 11.88 3.66 -8.52
C HIS A 109 13.39 3.88 -8.44
N CYS A 110 13.99 4.51 -9.46
CA CYS A 110 15.33 5.12 -9.42
C CYS A 110 15.24 6.62 -9.72
N ALA A 111 16.33 7.36 -9.53
CA ALA A 111 16.33 8.80 -9.76
C ALA A 111 17.47 9.18 -10.70
N TRP A 112 17.20 10.11 -11.62
CA TRP A 112 18.23 10.81 -12.38
C TRP A 112 18.30 12.28 -11.98
N GLU A 113 19.40 12.93 -12.32
CA GLU A 113 19.64 14.35 -12.09
C GLU A 113 19.66 15.06 -13.45
N HIS A 114 18.90 16.15 -13.56
CA HIS A 114 18.87 17.02 -14.71
C HIS A 114 18.70 18.48 -14.27
N GLY A 115 19.65 19.36 -14.60
CA GLY A 115 19.52 20.80 -14.35
C GLY A 115 19.49 21.15 -12.86
N HIS A 116 20.31 20.47 -12.07
CA HIS A 116 20.30 20.43 -10.62
C HIS A 116 19.04 19.81 -10.00
N LYS A 117 18.12 19.22 -10.77
CA LYS A 117 16.85 18.65 -10.26
C LYS A 117 16.77 17.14 -10.40
N LEU A 118 16.15 16.47 -9.44
CA LEU A 118 15.86 15.04 -9.49
C LEU A 118 14.51 14.79 -10.13
N ASN A 119 14.39 13.68 -10.81
CA ASN A 119 13.09 13.17 -11.23
C ASN A 119 13.13 11.66 -11.00
N ASP A 120 12.01 11.07 -10.56
CA ASP A 120 11.97 9.63 -10.55
C ASP A 120 12.07 9.17 -12.00
N ALA A 121 12.78 8.08 -12.16
CA ALA A 121 13.06 7.51 -13.44
C ALA A 121 13.03 6.00 -13.29
N SER A 122 12.91 5.38 -14.45
CA SER A 122 13.18 3.97 -14.52
C SER A 122 14.66 3.69 -14.24
N CYS A 123 14.89 2.74 -13.34
CA CYS A 123 16.22 2.25 -12.95
C CYS A 123 17.09 1.72 -14.10
N SER A 124 16.54 1.51 -15.29
CA SER A 124 17.19 0.80 -16.40
C SER A 124 17.46 1.65 -17.64
N LEU A 125 17.08 2.93 -17.62
CA LEU A 125 17.32 3.84 -18.74
C LEU A 125 18.82 3.90 -19.08
N LYS A 126 19.15 3.67 -20.35
CA LYS A 126 20.50 3.85 -20.90
C LYS A 126 20.51 5.10 -21.78
N HIS A 127 21.44 6.00 -21.51
CA HIS A 127 21.67 7.12 -22.41
C HIS A 127 22.19 6.59 -23.77
N LYS A 128 21.50 6.86 -24.87
CA LYS A 128 22.09 6.68 -26.21
C LYS A 128 23.06 7.83 -26.42
N ASN A 129 24.32 7.54 -26.72
CA ASN A 129 25.21 8.57 -27.23
C ASN A 129 24.65 9.06 -28.57
N SER A 130 24.23 10.32 -28.63
CA SER A 130 24.07 11.01 -29.91
C SER A 130 25.47 11.35 -30.40
N VAL A 131 25.81 10.85 -31.60
CA VAL A 131 26.94 11.34 -32.40
C VAL A 131 26.70 12.78 -32.79
#